data_AF-A0A5N8YYU6-F1
#
_entry.id   AF-A0A5N8YYU6-F1
#
_cell.length_a   1.000
_cell.length_b   1.000
_cell.length_c   1.000
_cell.angle_alpha   90.00
_cell.angle_beta   90.00
_cell.angle_gamma   90.00
#
_symmetry.space_group_name_H-M   'P 1'
#
loop_
_entity.id
_entity.type
_entity.pdbx_description
1 polymer ?
#
loop_
_entity_poly.entity_id
_entity_poly.type
_entity_poly.pdbx_seq_one_letter_code
_entity_poly.pdbx_strand_id
1 'polypeptide(L)' 'QAEHFSTSIHCDGIFLAKLDGSAKGGFVFGIRESLDLPIMFVGTGENLEDMSVFEPKAFVEALLS' A
#
# COMPACT_ATOMS: atom_id res chain seq x y z
N GLN A 1 -2.59 -10.86 -8.66
CA GLN A 1 -3.28 -9.86 -9.51
C GLN A 1 -2.32 -8.75 -9.92
N ALA A 2 -1.68 -8.07 -8.97
CA ALA A 2 -0.68 -7.03 -9.27
C ALA A 2 0.54 -7.55 -10.08
N GLU A 3 1.03 -8.76 -9.80
CA GLU A 3 2.16 -9.36 -10.52
C GLU A 3 1.89 -9.47 -12.04
N HIS A 4 0.69 -9.91 -12.44
CA HIS A 4 0.30 -10.03 -13.85
C HIS A 4 0.15 -8.67 -14.55
N PHE A 5 -0.25 -7.62 -13.82
CA PHE A 5 -0.30 -6.26 -14.37
C PHE A 5 1.11 -5.67 -14.55
N SER A 6 1.98 -5.81 -13.54
CA SER A 6 3.36 -5.32 -13.58
C SER A 6 4.20 -5.99 -14.68
N THR A 7 3.93 -7.26 -15.00
CA THR A 7 4.58 -7.94 -16.14
C THR A 7 4.02 -7.54 -17.50
N SER A 8 2.79 -7.02 -17.56
CA SER A 8 2.14 -6.60 -18.81
C SER A 8 2.37 -5.12 -19.13
N ILE A 9 2.60 -4.29 -18.10
CA ILE A 9 2.77 -2.84 -18.18
C ILE A 9 3.78 -2.43 -17.10
N HIS A 10 4.76 -1.58 -17.44
CA HIS A 10 5.68 -1.02 -16.45
C HIS A 10 4.92 -0.14 -15.47
N CYS A 11 4.87 -0.54 -14.20
CA CYS A 11 4.29 0.25 -13.12
C CYS A 11 5.40 0.90 -12.30
N ASP A 12 5.23 2.17 -11.91
CA ASP A 12 6.23 2.90 -11.12
C ASP A 12 5.96 2.85 -9.60
N GLY A 13 4.74 2.46 -9.19
CA GLY A 13 4.35 2.48 -7.79
C GLY A 13 2.95 1.95 -7.52
N ILE A 14 2.61 1.88 -6.22
CA ILE A 14 1.40 1.25 -5.71
C ILE A 14 0.57 2.29 -4.96
N PHE A 15 -0.74 2.28 -5.23
CA PHE A 15 -1.76 2.91 -4.39
C PHE A 15 -2.41 1.85 -3.51
N LEU A 16 -2.35 2.00 -2.19
CA LEU A 16 -2.94 1.05 -1.24
C LEU A 16 -4.29 1.55 -0.73
N ALA A 17 -5.39 0.95 -1.17
CA ALA A 17 -6.73 1.32 -0.71
C ALA A 17 -7.16 0.55 0.55
N LYS A 18 -8.03 1.17 1.35
CA LYS A 18 -8.74 0.59 2.50
C LYS A 18 -7.83 0.14 3.65
N LEU A 19 -6.90 0.99 4.06
CA LEU A 19 -6.00 0.71 5.20
C LEU A 19 -6.65 0.91 6.58
N ASP A 20 -7.85 1.47 6.62
CA ASP A 20 -8.69 1.65 7.81
C ASP A 20 -9.32 0.34 8.33
N GLY A 21 -9.29 -0.73 7.54
CA GLY A 21 -9.79 -2.04 7.92
C GLY A 21 -8.85 -2.85 8.81
N SER A 22 -9.39 -3.94 9.39
CA SER A 22 -8.70 -4.98 10.19
C SER A 22 -7.58 -5.75 9.47
N ALA A 23 -7.13 -5.27 8.30
CA ALA A 23 -6.03 -5.81 7.55
C ALA A 23 -4.75 -5.60 8.35
N LYS A 24 -4.36 -6.62 9.10
CA LYS A 24 -3.04 -6.72 9.74
C LYS A 24 -1.99 -6.32 8.70
N GLY A 25 -1.28 -5.21 8.96
CA GLY A 25 -0.37 -4.56 8.01
C GLY A 25 0.76 -5.45 7.43
N GLY A 26 0.84 -6.71 7.85
CA GLY A 26 1.77 -7.72 7.34
C GLY A 26 1.72 -7.95 5.82
N PHE A 27 0.57 -7.71 5.17
CA PHE A 27 0.43 -7.89 3.71
C PHE A 27 1.26 -6.87 2.89
N VAL A 28 1.53 -5.69 3.45
CA VAL A 28 2.37 -4.66 2.80
C VAL A 28 3.77 -5.17 2.52
N PHE A 29 4.33 -5.98 3.42
CA PHE A 29 5.66 -6.58 3.23
C PHE A 29 5.67 -7.58 2.07
N GLY A 30 4.63 -8.43 1.98
CA GLY A 30 4.51 -9.41 0.89
C GLY A 30 4.31 -8.75 -0.47
N ILE A 31 3.52 -7.68 -0.56
CA ILE A 31 3.37 -6.89 -1.80
C ILE A 31 4.72 -6.31 -2.25
N ARG A 32 5.48 -5.73 -1.33
CA ARG A 32 6.77 -5.13 -1.67
C ARG A 32 7.75 -6.19 -2.18
N GLU A 33 7.80 -7.35 -1.52
CA GLU A 33 8.65 -8.47 -1.93
C GLU A 33 8.27 -9.03 -3.31
N SER A 34 6.97 -9.17 -3.57
CA SER A 34 6.45 -9.70 -4.84
C SER A 34 6.61 -8.76 -6.03
N LEU A 35 6.43 -7.45 -5.84
CA LEU A 35 6.32 -6.49 -6.94
C LEU A 35 7.56 -5.62 -7.14
N ASP A 36 8.39 -5.47 -6.10
CA ASP A 36 9.52 -4.53 -6.04
C ASP A 36 9.14 -3.06 -6.33
N LEU A 37 7.86 -2.69 -6.21
CA LEU A 37 7.35 -1.33 -6.43
C LEU A 37 7.15 -0.56 -5.13
N PRO A 38 7.42 0.76 -5.10
CA PRO A 38 7.20 1.57 -3.91
C PRO A 38 5.69 1.79 -3.70
N ILE A 39 5.25 1.79 -2.45
CA ILE A 39 3.92 2.30 -2.10
C ILE A 39 4.02 3.81 -2.01
N MET A 40 3.22 4.50 -2.83
CA MET A 40 3.27 5.95 -2.97
C MET A 40 2.14 6.64 -2.17
N PHE A 41 0.98 6.00 -2.12
CA PHE A 41 -0.22 6.56 -1.51
C PHE A 41 -1.01 5.50 -0.77
N VAL A 42 -1.81 5.96 0.18
CA VAL A 42 -2.77 5.16 0.93
C VAL A 42 -4.14 5.84 0.96
N GLY A 43 -5.19 5.04 0.85
CA GLY A 43 -6.57 5.44 1.12
C GLY A 43 -7.10 4.76 2.38
N THR A 44 -7.63 5.52 3.33
CA THR A 44 -8.21 5.04 4.60
C THR A 44 -9.74 5.15 4.64
N GLY A 45 -10.39 5.27 3.49
CA GLY A 45 -11.82 5.50 3.41
C GLY A 45 -12.29 5.61 1.96
N GLU A 46 -13.46 6.19 1.77
CA GLU A 46 -14.13 6.27 0.46
C GLU A 46 -14.05 7.68 -0.17
N ASN A 47 -13.65 8.69 0.60
CA ASN A 47 -13.63 10.07 0.16
C ASN A 47 -12.22 10.48 -0.31
N LEU A 48 -12.15 11.55 -1.11
CA LEU A 48 -10.86 12.09 -1.58
C LEU A 48 -9.95 12.57 -0.43
N GLU A 49 -10.55 13.05 0.64
CA GLU A 49 -9.86 13.47 1.87
C GLU A 49 -9.26 12.31 2.67
N ASP A 50 -9.68 11.08 2.40
CA ASP A 50 -9.12 9.86 3.01
C ASP A 50 -7.84 9.38 2.30
N MET A 51 -7.37 10.13 1.30
CA MET A 51 -6.14 9.84 0.56
C MET A 51 -4.94 10.61 1.15
N SER A 52 -3.84 9.91 1.39
CA SER A 52 -2.59 10.50 1.85
C SER A 52 -1.36 9.85 1.20
N VAL A 53 -0.23 10.57 1.26
CA VAL A 53 1.08 9.99 0.90
C VAL A 53 1.41 8.88 1.89
N PHE A 54 1.95 7.78 1.38
CA PHE A 54 2.36 6.68 2.24
C PHE A 54 3.64 7.05 3.00
N GLU A 55 3.57 7.05 4.33
CA GLU A 55 4.69 7.33 5.24
C GLU A 55 5.14 6.03 5.92
N PRO A 56 6.22 5.36 5.45
CA PRO A 56 6.60 4.02 5.93
C PRO A 56 6.87 3.99 7.44
N LYS A 57 7.44 5.07 7.98
CA LYS A 57 7.76 5.16 9.40
C LYS A 57 6.49 5.21 10.26
N ALA A 58 5.55 6.08 9.90
CA ALA A 58 4.27 6.19 10.59
C ALA A 58 3.47 4.88 10.50
N PHE A 59 3.53 4.19 9.36
CA PHE A 59 2.91 2.88 9.18
C PHE A 59 3.49 1.82 10.12
N VAL A 60 4.81 1.71 10.22
CA VAL A 60 5.47 0.74 11.11
C VAL A 60 5.20 1.07 12.58
N GLU A 61 5.22 2.35 12.96
CA GLU A 61 4.88 2.80 14.31
C GLU A 61 3.44 2.39 14.69
N ALA A 62 2.48 2.62 13.80
CA ALA A 62 1.09 2.22 14.00
C ALA A 62 0.87 0.68 14.02
N LEU A 63 1.74 -0.08 13.34
CA LEU A 63 1.67 -1.54 13.33
C LEU A 63 2.20 -2.19 14.63
N LEU A 64 3.14 -1.52 15.30
CA LEU A 64 3.82 -2.02 16.51
C LEU A 64 3.23 -1.50 17.82
N SER A 65 2.31 -0.53 17.76
CA SER A 65 1.55 -0.01 18.90
C SER A 65 0.35 -0.88 19.25
#